data_AF-A0A2D4GUR8-F1
#
_entry.id   AF-A0A2D4GUR8-F1
#
_cell.length_a   1.000
_cell.length_b   1.000
_cell.length_c   1.000
_cell.angle_alpha   90.00
_cell.angle_beta   90.00
_cell.angle_gamma   90.00
#
_symmetry.space_group_name_H-M   'P 1'
#
loop_
_entity.id
_entity.type
_entity.pdbx_description
1 polymer ?
#
loop_
_entity_poly.entity_id
_entity_poly.type
_entity_poly.pdbx_seq_one_letter_code
_entity_poly.pdbx_strand_id
1 'polypeptide(L)'
;MTSHMESTGQFKIIVWEEENFQGKRFEFMMECPNAMERGFRKIRSIKVENGPWVGFEYPEYQGQQFILEKGDYPHWEAWSGNSAHRTEHLLSFRTIRCANHND
;
A
#
# COMPACT_ATOMS: atom_id res chain seq x y z
N MET A 1 -13.36 6.43 30.43
CA MET A 1 -12.77 5.35 29.60
C MET A 1 -12.36 6.01 28.30
N THR A 2 -11.04 6.09 28.06
CA THR A 2 -10.46 6.84 26.95
C THR A 2 -10.84 6.19 25.63
N SER A 3 -11.84 6.76 24.95
CA SER A 3 -12.01 6.53 23.53
C SER A 3 -10.74 7.03 22.86
N HIS A 4 -9.85 6.11 22.46
CA HIS A 4 -8.81 6.41 21.50
C HIS A 4 -9.52 6.79 20.20
N MET A 5 -9.89 8.06 20.11
CA MET A 5 -10.11 8.74 18.86
C MET A 5 -8.73 8.77 18.23
N GLU A 6 -8.39 7.72 17.49
CA GLU A 6 -7.26 7.76 16.58
C GLU A 6 -7.52 8.98 15.70
N SER A 7 -6.74 10.03 15.91
CA SER A 7 -6.67 11.18 15.02
C SER A 7 -6.55 10.60 13.63
N THR A 8 -7.61 10.67 12.82
CA THR A 8 -7.60 10.25 11.43
C THR A 8 -6.67 11.20 10.70
N GLY A 9 -5.37 10.93 10.80
CA GLY A 9 -4.37 11.58 9.99
C GLY A 9 -4.74 11.37 8.53
N GLN A 10 -4.18 12.20 7.68
CA GLN A 10 -4.22 11.94 6.25
C GLN A 10 -3.63 10.54 5.98
N PHE A 11 -4.32 9.69 5.22
CA PHE A 11 -3.76 8.41 4.76
C PHE A 11 -2.37 8.64 4.17
N LYS A 12 -1.44 7.72 4.41
CA LYS A 12 -0.06 7.89 3.98
C LYS A 12 0.65 6.56 3.76
N ILE A 13 1.07 6.36 2.51
CA ILE A 13 1.91 5.25 2.07
C ILE A 13 3.13 5.80 1.34
N ILE A 14 4.30 5.24 1.61
CA ILE A 14 5.54 5.55 0.93
C ILE A 14 6.01 4.28 0.25
N VAL A 15 6.40 4.39 -1.01
CA VAL A 15 6.85 3.25 -1.83
C VAL A 15 8.23 3.53 -2.40
N TRP A 16 9.02 2.48 -2.57
CA TRP A 16 10.39 2.52 -3.07
C TRP A 16 10.62 1.54 -4.21
N GLU A 17 11.48 1.90 -5.16
CA GLU A 17 11.89 1.02 -6.27
C GLU A 17 12.81 -0.14 -5.85
N GLU A 18 13.45 -0.03 -4.69
CA GLU A 18 14.36 -1.05 -4.15
C GLU A 18 13.88 -1.59 -2.80
N GLU A 19 14.40 -2.76 -2.42
CA GLU A 19 14.16 -3.37 -1.11
C GLU A 19 14.81 -2.54 0.00
N ASN A 20 14.40 -2.75 1.26
CA ASN A 20 14.96 -2.10 2.44
C ASN A 20 14.91 -0.56 2.39
N PHE A 21 13.86 -0.01 1.76
CA PHE A 21 13.56 1.42 1.68
C PHE A 21 14.63 2.25 0.98
N GLN A 22 15.22 1.69 -0.08
CA GLN A 22 16.29 2.32 -0.88
C GLN A 22 15.81 2.77 -2.26
N GLY A 23 16.66 3.53 -2.96
CA GLY A 23 16.40 3.98 -4.33
C GLY A 23 15.34 5.09 -4.42
N LYS A 24 14.75 5.22 -5.61
CA LYS A 24 13.69 6.20 -5.87
C LYS A 24 12.48 5.91 -4.98
N ARG A 25 11.94 6.97 -4.36
CA ARG A 25 10.76 6.88 -3.50
C ARG A 25 9.72 7.93 -3.84
N PHE A 26 8.48 7.65 -3.47
CA PHE A 26 7.38 8.62 -3.57
C PHE A 26 6.38 8.38 -2.44
N GLU A 27 5.81 9.48 -1.96
CA GLU A 27 4.83 9.50 -0.89
C GLU A 27 3.44 9.77 -1.48
N PHE A 28 2.48 8.91 -1.12
CA PHE A 28 1.10 9.00 -1.59
C PHE A 28 0.16 9.21 -0.41
N MET A 29 -0.70 10.22 -0.58
CA MET A 29 -1.79 10.54 0.34
C MET A 29 -3.17 10.20 -0.24
N MET A 30 -3.19 9.76 -1.50
CA MET A 30 -4.38 9.39 -2.27
C MET A 30 -4.11 8.11 -3.05
N GLU A 31 -5.17 7.51 -3.60
CA GLU A 31 -5.07 6.35 -4.47
C GLU A 31 -4.20 6.59 -5.71
N CYS A 32 -3.57 5.52 -6.18
CA CYS A 32 -2.76 5.50 -7.38
C CYS A 32 -3.23 4.34 -8.27
N PRO A 33 -3.92 4.62 -9.39
CA PRO A 33 -4.42 3.58 -10.28
C PRO A 33 -3.30 2.97 -11.14
N ASN A 34 -2.17 3.65 -11.31
CA ASN A 34 -1.02 3.13 -12.05
C ASN A 34 0.31 3.75 -11.55
N ALA A 35 1.09 2.96 -10.81
CA ALA A 35 2.39 3.37 -10.31
C ALA A 35 3.42 3.63 -11.44
N MET A 36 3.23 3.03 -12.61
CA MET A 36 4.13 3.23 -13.76
C MET A 36 4.04 4.66 -14.32
N GLU A 37 2.88 5.30 -14.23
CA GLU A 37 2.70 6.72 -14.60
C GLU A 37 3.41 7.67 -13.64
N ARG A 38 3.74 7.20 -12.43
CA ARG A 38 4.60 7.89 -11.46
C ARG A 38 6.09 7.57 -11.69
N GLY A 39 6.39 6.85 -12.76
CA GLY A 39 7.72 6.45 -13.18
C GLY A 39 8.34 5.36 -12.30
N PHE A 40 7.53 4.53 -11.65
CA PHE A 40 8.01 3.33 -10.96
C PHE A 40 7.99 2.15 -11.93
N ARG A 41 9.12 1.44 -12.06
CA ARG A 41 9.13 0.17 -12.80
C ARG A 41 8.68 -1.01 -11.94
N LYS A 42 9.03 -0.96 -10.66
CA LYS A 42 8.65 -1.95 -9.63
C LYS A 42 8.52 -1.23 -8.29
N ILE A 43 7.67 -1.75 -7.42
CA ILE A 43 7.64 -1.39 -6.00
C ILE A 43 8.24 -2.56 -5.24
N ARG A 44 9.35 -2.32 -4.53
CA ARG A 44 10.10 -3.37 -3.84
C ARG A 44 10.12 -3.23 -2.32
N SER A 45 9.81 -2.06 -1.78
CA SER A 45 9.53 -1.90 -0.36
C SER A 45 8.50 -0.79 -0.11
N ILE A 46 7.77 -0.90 1.00
CA ILE A 46 6.63 -0.07 1.34
C ILE A 46 6.68 0.29 2.82
N LYS A 47 6.32 1.53 3.16
CA LYS A 47 5.98 1.94 4.52
C LYS A 47 4.58 2.53 4.52
N VAL A 48 3.71 1.98 5.36
CA VAL A 48 2.39 2.56 5.61
C VAL A 48 2.49 3.30 6.94
N GLU A 49 2.56 4.62 6.88
CA GLU A 49 2.56 5.45 8.09
C GLU A 49 1.14 5.61 8.63
N ASN A 50 0.15 5.67 7.74
CA ASN A 50 -1.25 5.76 8.09
C ASN A 50 -2.14 5.05 7.04
N GLY A 51 -2.93 4.08 7.47
CA GLY A 51 -3.66 3.14 6.61
C GLY A 51 -5.06 2.82 7.17
N PRO A 52 -5.66 1.68 6.78
CA PRO A 52 -5.11 0.65 5.89
C PRO A 52 -5.24 1.00 4.40
N TRP A 53 -4.36 0.40 3.59
CA TRP A 53 -4.39 0.45 2.13
C TRP A 53 -4.61 -0.95 1.56
N VAL A 54 -5.09 -1.02 0.32
CA VAL A 54 -5.07 -2.23 -0.51
C VAL A 54 -4.20 -1.97 -1.73
N GLY A 55 -3.19 -2.82 -1.93
CA GLY A 55 -2.37 -2.88 -3.14
C GLY A 55 -2.89 -3.95 -4.10
N PHE A 56 -2.63 -3.76 -5.39
CA PHE A 56 -3.05 -4.67 -6.45
C PHE A 56 -1.90 -4.98 -7.39
N GLU A 57 -1.90 -6.20 -7.90
CA GLU A 57 -0.90 -6.70 -8.84
C GLU A 57 -0.79 -5.86 -10.11
N TYR A 58 -1.93 -5.45 -10.68
CA TYR A 58 -1.99 -4.73 -11.94
C TYR A 58 -2.52 -3.29 -11.77
N PRO A 59 -2.34 -2.43 -12.81
CA PRO A 59 -3.00 -1.13 -12.86
C PRO A 59 -4.52 -1.24 -12.76
N GLU A 60 -5.18 -0.11 -12.51
CA GLU A 60 -6.65 0.01 -12.43
C GLU A 60 -7.29 -0.93 -11.40
N TYR A 61 -6.56 -1.21 -10.30
CA TYR A 61 -7.03 -2.01 -9.17
C TYR A 61 -7.40 -3.46 -9.52
N GLN A 62 -6.62 -4.08 -10.41
CA GLN A 62 -6.87 -5.44 -10.93
C GLN A 62 -5.88 -6.48 -10.39
N GLY A 63 -6.29 -7.76 -10.43
CA GLY A 63 -5.45 -8.90 -10.07
C GLY A 63 -5.44 -9.21 -8.57
N GLN A 64 -4.36 -9.83 -8.09
CA GLN A 64 -4.21 -10.19 -6.69
C GLN A 64 -4.21 -8.94 -5.78
N GLN A 65 -4.86 -9.05 -4.61
CA GLN A 65 -4.97 -7.98 -3.63
C GLN A 65 -4.06 -8.23 -2.44
N PHE A 66 -3.45 -7.16 -1.92
CA PHE A 66 -2.58 -7.17 -0.77
C PHE A 66 -3.09 -6.16 0.26
N ILE A 67 -3.42 -6.61 1.46
CA ILE A 67 -3.80 -5.71 2.55
C ILE A 67 -2.52 -5.15 3.18
N LEU A 68 -2.42 -3.82 3.19
CA LEU A 68 -1.26 -3.08 3.68
C LEU A 68 -1.71 -2.27 4.90
N GLU A 69 -1.53 -2.87 6.07
CA GLU A 69 -1.75 -2.22 7.36
C GLU A 69 -0.60 -1.29 7.70
N LYS A 70 -0.74 -0.49 8.77
CA LYS A 70 0.33 0.37 9.25
C LYS A 70 1.57 -0.46 9.61
N GLY A 71 2.71 -0.17 8.99
CA GLY A 71 3.93 -0.93 9.21
C GLY A 71 4.97 -0.77 8.12
N ASP A 72 6.08 -1.48 8.32
CA ASP A 72 7.25 -1.51 7.46
C ASP A 72 7.30 -2.83 6.68
N TYR A 73 7.38 -2.73 5.35
CA TYR A 73 7.45 -3.86 4.45
C TYR A 73 8.75 -3.78 3.61
N PRO A 74 9.85 -4.39 4.09
CA PRO A 74 11.18 -4.19 3.49
C PRO A 74 11.38 -4.93 2.15
N HIS A 75 10.55 -5.91 1.81
CA HIS A 75 10.61 -6.68 0.57
C HIS A 75 9.22 -7.24 0.21
N TRP A 76 9.04 -7.69 -1.03
CA TRP A 76 7.72 -8.06 -1.54
C TRP A 76 7.06 -9.28 -0.86
N GLU A 77 7.85 -10.18 -0.29
CA GLU A 77 7.32 -11.30 0.53
C GLU A 77 6.62 -10.80 1.80
N ALA A 78 6.96 -9.59 2.30
CA ALA A 78 6.37 -9.05 3.51
C ALA A 78 4.87 -8.68 3.36
N TRP A 79 4.41 -8.36 2.14
CA TRP A 79 2.99 -8.06 1.88
C TRP A 79 2.26 -9.16 1.10
N SER A 80 2.97 -9.99 0.34
CA SER A 80 2.35 -11.08 -0.44
C SER A 80 2.06 -12.33 0.39
N GLY A 81 2.71 -12.48 1.55
CA GLY A 81 2.51 -13.62 2.45
C GLY A 81 2.86 -14.96 1.80
N ASN A 82 2.24 -16.05 2.28
CA ASN A 82 2.41 -17.38 1.71
C ASN A 82 1.36 -17.68 0.64
N SER A 83 1.30 -16.85 -0.39
CA SER A 83 0.37 -17.07 -1.51
C SER A 83 0.96 -18.08 -2.50
N ALA A 84 0.13 -19.02 -2.97
CA ALA A 84 0.52 -19.98 -4.01
C ALA A 84 0.82 -19.29 -5.36
N HIS A 85 0.21 -18.12 -5.59
CA HIS A 85 0.55 -17.25 -6.69
C HIS A 85 1.64 -16.27 -6.24
N ARG A 86 2.89 -16.56 -6.64
CA ARG A 86 4.04 -15.74 -6.32
C ARG A 86 4.17 -14.62 -7.34
N THR A 87 3.71 -13.42 -6.99
CA THR A 87 3.90 -12.22 -7.80
C THR A 87 4.63 -11.15 -6.99
N GLU A 88 5.64 -10.54 -7.60
CA GLU A 88 6.36 -9.38 -7.04
C GLU A 88 5.73 -8.04 -7.50
N HIS A 89 4.67 -8.11 -8.31
CA HIS A 89 4.05 -6.92 -8.88
C HIS A 89 3.05 -6.30 -7.89
N LEU A 90 3.20 -5.00 -7.70
CA LEU A 90 2.22 -4.14 -7.06
C LEU A 90 2.22 -2.83 -7.86
N LEU A 91 1.16 -2.61 -8.64
CA LEU A 91 1.12 -1.56 -9.66
C LEU A 91 -0.02 -0.56 -9.45
N SER A 92 -0.97 -0.84 -8.55
CA SER A 92 -1.95 0.13 -8.11
C SER A 92 -2.31 -0.06 -6.64
N PHE A 93 -2.81 0.98 -6.00
CA PHE A 93 -3.23 0.93 -4.60
C PHE A 93 -4.23 2.02 -4.26
N ARG A 94 -5.13 1.72 -3.31
CA ARG A 94 -6.11 2.69 -2.80
C ARG A 94 -6.33 2.53 -1.30
N THR A 95 -6.83 3.58 -0.67
CA THR A 95 -7.19 3.57 0.75
C THR A 95 -8.39 2.65 0.99
N ILE A 96 -8.37 1.89 2.08
CA ILE A 96 -9.56 1.15 2.54
C ILE A 96 -10.30 2.07 3.52
N ARG A 97 -11.51 2.51 3.14
CA ARG A 97 -12.36 3.32 4.00
C ARG A 97 -13.39 2.41 4.66
N CYS A 98 -13.49 2.47 5.98
CA CYS A 98 -14.62 1.86 6.68
C CYS A 98 -15.91 2.50 6.16
N ALA A 99 -16.94 1.69 5.91
CA ALA A 99 -18.28 2.22 5.72
C ALA A 99 -18.69 2.90 7.03
N ASN A 100 -19.12 4.16 6.97
CA ASN A 100 -19.85 4.75 8.08
C ASN A 100 -21.19 4.02 8.17
N HIS A 101 -21.30 3.04 9.07
CA HIS A 101 -22.59 2.51 9.46
C HIS A 101 -23.23 3.55 10.38
N ASN A 102 -24.13 4.35 9.81
CA ASN A 102 -24.93 5.31 10.55
C ASN A 102 -26.42 5.08 10.22
N ASP A 103 -26.84 3.81 10.20
CA ASP A 103 -28.25 3.39 10.24
C ASP A 103 -28.66 3.10 11.69
#